data_AF-H2ZH49-F1
#
_entry.id   AF-H2ZH49-F1
#
_cell.length_a   1.000
_cell.length_b   1.000
_cell.length_c   1.000
_cell.angle_alpha   90.00
_cell.angle_beta   90.00
_cell.angle_gamma   90.00
#
_symmetry.space_group_name_H-M   'P 1'
#
loop_
_entity.id
_entity.type
_entity.pdbx_description
1 polymer ?
#
loop_
_entity_poly.entity_id
_entity_poly.type
_entity_poly.pdbx_seq_one_letter_code
_entity_poly.pdbx_strand_id
1 'polypeptide(L)'
;MGSLFRSEEMCLAQLYLQSEAAFACVSELGELGLAQFRDLNPDVNAFQRKFVNEVRRCDEMERKLRFLERELKRDDIPITDNG
;
A
#
# COMPACT_ATOMS: atom_id res chain seq x y z
N MET A 1 -3.86 -21.15 16.27
CA MET A 1 -5.21 -20.55 16.24
C MET A 1 -5.85 -20.71 17.61
N GLY A 2 -5.83 -19.66 18.43
CA GLY A 2 -6.51 -19.69 19.72
C GLY A 2 -5.92 -18.72 20.73
N SER A 3 -6.47 -17.50 20.79
CA SER A 3 -6.39 -16.65 21.98
C SER A 3 -7.62 -15.75 22.08
N LEU A 4 -8.81 -16.34 22.24
CA LEU A 4 -10.05 -15.56 22.45
C LEU A 4 -10.02 -14.72 23.75
N PHE A 5 -9.15 -15.07 24.70
CA PHE A 5 -9.08 -14.42 26.02
C PHE A 5 -7.88 -13.48 26.22
N ARG A 6 -6.86 -13.50 25.34
CA ARG A 6 -5.60 -12.74 25.48
C ARG A 6 -5.06 -12.34 24.10
N SER A 7 -4.23 -11.31 24.05
CA SER A 7 -3.52 -10.93 22.82
C SER A 7 -2.57 -12.05 22.37
N GLU A 8 -2.35 -12.15 21.06
CA GLU A 8 -1.31 -13.04 20.52
C GLU A 8 0.10 -12.50 20.85
N GLU A 9 1.08 -13.40 20.90
CA GLU A 9 2.47 -13.01 21.09
C GLU A 9 3.00 -12.27 19.86
N MET A 10 3.60 -11.11 20.08
CA MET A 10 4.16 -10.27 19.03
C MET A 10 5.68 -10.35 19.06
N CYS A 11 6.31 -10.33 17.88
CA CYS A 11 7.77 -10.20 17.75
C CYS A 11 8.15 -8.95 16.97
N LEU A 12 9.29 -8.34 17.34
CA LEU A 12 9.90 -7.28 16.56
C LEU A 12 11.03 -7.88 15.73
N ALA A 13 10.91 -7.76 14.40
CA ALA A 13 11.94 -8.18 13.46
C ALA A 13 12.49 -6.98 12.70
N GLN A 14 13.74 -7.09 12.25
CA GLN A 14 14.39 -6.10 11.40
C GLN A 14 14.52 -6.65 9.98
N LEU A 15 14.03 -5.90 8.99
CA LEU A 15 14.08 -6.27 7.58
C LEU A 15 15.25 -5.56 6.90
N TYR A 16 16.08 -6.33 6.20
CA TYR A 16 17.14 -5.82 5.32
C TYR A 16 16.80 -6.19 3.88
N LEU A 17 16.51 -5.19 3.06
CA LEU A 17 16.08 -5.37 1.68
C LEU A 17 17.02 -4.64 0.73
N GLN A 18 17.34 -5.29 -0.38
CA GLN A 18 17.97 -4.61 -1.52
C GLN A 18 16.92 -3.77 -2.25
N SER A 19 17.32 -2.60 -2.77
CA SER A 19 16.41 -1.65 -3.41
C SER A 19 15.61 -2.25 -4.57
N GLU A 20 16.20 -3.17 -5.33
CA GLU A 20 15.56 -3.82 -6.49
C GLU A 20 14.48 -4.83 -6.08
N ALA A 21 14.67 -5.53 -4.96
CA ALA A 21 13.72 -6.51 -4.44
C ALA A 21 12.68 -5.92 -3.49
N ALA A 22 12.90 -4.69 -3.00
CA ALA A 22 12.08 -4.08 -1.95
C ALA A 22 10.59 -4.00 -2.33
N PHE A 23 10.28 -3.65 -3.58
CA PHE A 23 8.88 -3.56 -4.04
C PHE A 23 8.17 -4.92 -3.98
N ALA A 24 8.78 -5.95 -4.57
CA ALA A 24 8.22 -7.30 -4.58
C ALA A 24 8.05 -7.84 -3.15
N CYS A 25 9.10 -7.76 -2.31
CA CYS A 25 9.02 -8.27 -0.94
C CYS A 25 7.95 -7.57 -0.11
N VAL A 26 7.79 -6.25 -0.24
CA VAL A 26 6.76 -5.51 0.51
C VAL A 26 5.36 -5.79 -0.03
N SER A 27 5.20 -6.02 -1.34
CA SER A 27 3.93 -6.44 -1.94
C SER A 27 3.45 -7.77 -1.35
N GLU A 28 4.32 -8.77 -1.34
CA GLU A 28 4.01 -10.10 -0.78
C GLU A 28 3.69 -10.03 0.72
N LEU A 29 4.43 -9.21 1.49
CA LEU A 29 4.11 -8.97 2.90
C LEU A 29 2.75 -8.30 3.10
N GLY A 30 2.35 -7.43 2.17
CA GLY A 30 1.03 -6.80 2.13
C GLY A 30 -0.08 -7.82 1.87
N GLU A 31 0.14 -8.74 0.92
CA GLU A 31 -0.81 -9.82 0.62
C GLU A 31 -0.96 -10.81 1.78
N LEU A 32 0.12 -11.13 2.49
CA LEU A 32 0.07 -11.93 3.71
C LEU A 32 -0.71 -11.24 4.84
N GLY A 33 -0.58 -9.90 4.98
CA GLY A 33 -1.36 -9.11 5.92
C GLY A 33 -1.01 -9.31 7.41
N LEU A 34 0.16 -9.87 7.71
CA LEU A 34 0.60 -10.24 9.07
C LEU A 34 1.65 -9.29 9.68
N ALA A 35 2.08 -8.27 8.94
CA ALA A 35 3.16 -7.39 9.35
C ALA A 35 2.65 -5.97 9.67
N GLN A 36 3.12 -5.42 10.80
CA GLN A 36 2.91 -4.02 11.15
C GLN A 36 4.24 -3.25 11.03
N PHE A 37 4.30 -2.29 10.11
CA PHE A 37 5.48 -1.44 9.93
C PHE A 37 5.52 -0.32 10.99
N ARG A 38 6.71 -0.04 11.51
CA ARG A 38 6.97 1.10 12.40
C ARG A 38 7.63 2.22 11.60
N ASP A 39 7.22 3.45 11.85
CA ASP A 39 7.88 4.61 11.25
C ASP A 39 9.26 4.81 11.88
N LEU A 40 10.31 4.61 11.09
CA LEU A 40 11.69 4.85 11.49
C LEU A 40 12.14 6.31 11.24
N ASN A 41 11.34 7.09 10.50
CA ASN A 41 11.66 8.47 10.12
C ASN A 41 10.56 9.45 10.59
N PRO A 42 10.22 9.50 11.89
CA PRO A 42 9.14 10.35 12.40
C PRO A 42 9.44 11.85 12.24
N ASP A 43 10.71 12.24 12.30
CA ASP A 43 11.14 13.63 12.18
C ASP A 43 11.23 14.11 10.72
N VAL A 44 11.10 13.20 9.75
CA VAL A 44 11.19 13.52 8.32
C VAL A 44 9.80 13.80 7.79
N ASN A 45 9.61 15.03 7.28
CA ASN A 45 8.38 15.45 6.64
C ASN A 45 8.06 14.53 5.44
N ALA A 46 6.78 14.24 5.22
CA ALA A 46 6.27 13.43 4.11
C ALA A 46 6.85 13.86 2.74
N PHE A 47 7.05 15.16 2.52
CA PHE A 47 7.59 15.69 1.25
C PHE A 47 9.07 15.41 1.02
N GLN A 48 9.82 15.09 2.06
CA GLN A 48 11.25 14.81 2.02
C GLN A 48 11.55 13.31 2.02
N ARG A 49 10.51 12.47 2.09
CA ARG A 49 10.67 11.01 2.07
C ARG A 49 11.09 10.53 0.68
N LYS A 50 11.92 9.48 0.67
CA LYS A 50 12.59 8.95 -0.54
C LYS A 50 11.65 8.70 -1.72
N PHE A 51 10.44 8.18 -1.47
CA PHE A 51 9.51 7.72 -2.51
C PHE A 51 8.32 8.68 -2.78
N VAL A 52 8.46 9.97 -2.43
CA VAL A 52 7.36 10.95 -2.58
C VAL A 52 6.91 11.13 -4.04
N ASN A 53 7.83 11.03 -4.99
CA ASN A 53 7.52 11.25 -6.41
C ASN A 53 6.69 10.11 -6.98
N GLU A 54 6.99 8.89 -6.57
CA GLU A 54 6.28 7.67 -6.94
C GLU A 54 4.87 7.68 -6.38
N VAL A 55 4.70 8.06 -5.10
CA VAL A 55 3.38 8.23 -4.49
C VAL A 55 2.54 9.26 -5.24
N ARG A 56 3.12 10.44 -5.53
CA ARG A 56 2.43 11.49 -6.31
C ARG A 56 2.01 11.01 -7.70
N ARG A 57 2.85 10.21 -8.37
CA ARG A 57 2.51 9.63 -9.68
C ARG A 57 1.31 8.68 -9.58
N CYS A 58 1.23 7.89 -8.51
CA CYS A 58 0.07 7.04 -8.24
C CYS A 58 -1.19 7.88 -7.99
N ASP A 59 -1.12 8.94 -7.18
CA ASP A 59 -2.24 9.84 -6.91
C ASP A 59 -2.78 10.51 -8.19
N GLU A 60 -1.88 10.97 -9.07
CA GLU A 60 -2.27 11.55 -10.37
C GLU A 60 -2.94 10.53 -11.29
N MET A 61 -2.44 9.29 -11.31
CA MET A 61 -3.02 8.21 -12.08
C MET A 61 -4.41 7.83 -11.55
N GLU A 62 -4.56 7.73 -10.24
CA GLU A 62 -5.85 7.48 -9.61
C GLU A 62 -6.86 8.59 -9.93
N ARG A 63 -6.43 9.87 -9.93
CA ARG A 63 -7.29 10.99 -10.33
C ARG A 63 -7.79 10.86 -11.77
N LYS A 64 -6.94 10.39 -12.70
CA LYS A 64 -7.34 10.12 -14.10
C LYS A 64 -8.31 8.96 -14.17
N LEU A 65 -8.06 7.87 -13.45
CA LEU A 65 -8.97 6.71 -13.39
C LEU A 65 -10.34 7.10 -12.84
N ARG A 66 -10.41 7.86 -11.75
CA ARG A 66 -11.67 8.39 -11.18
C ARG A 66 -12.41 9.33 -12.13
N PHE A 67 -11.69 10.04 -13.01
CA PHE A 67 -12.33 10.81 -14.07
C PHE A 67 -12.95 9.89 -15.11
N LEU A 68 -12.20 8.92 -15.63
CA LEU A 68 -12.69 7.94 -16.61
C LEU A 68 -13.89 7.16 -16.09
N GLU A 69 -13.85 6.69 -14.84
CA GLU A 69 -14.95 5.98 -14.20
C GLU A 69 -16.23 6.82 -14.17
N ARG A 70 -16.13 8.14 -13.92
CA ARG A 70 -17.28 9.05 -13.94
C ARG A 70 -17.84 9.25 -15.35
N GLU A 71 -16.99 9.35 -16.36
CA GLU A 71 -17.43 9.49 -17.75
C GLU A 71 -18.12 8.22 -18.24
N LEU A 72 -17.57 7.04 -17.93
CA LEU A 72 -18.19 5.74 -18.24
C LEU A 72 -19.57 5.60 -17.59
N LYS A 73 -19.69 5.98 -16.32
CA LYS A 73 -20.98 5.98 -15.60
C LYS A 73 -21.98 6.96 -16.20
N ARG A 74 -21.52 8.12 -16.68
CA ARG A 74 -22.40 9.11 -17.34
C ARG A 74 -22.97 8.57 -18.64
N ASP A 75 -22.17 7.79 -19.37
CA ASP A 75 -22.53 7.25 -20.68
C ASP A 75 -23.18 5.84 -20.56
N ASP A 76 -23.60 5.44 -19.35
CA ASP A 76 -24.22 4.15 -19.01
C ASP A 76 -23.41 2.91 -19.48
N ILE A 77 -22.08 3.04 -19.51
CA ILE A 77 -21.19 1.94 -19.88
C ILE A 77 -20.89 1.10 -18.63
N PRO A 78 -21.31 -0.18 -18.58
CA PRO A 78 -21.07 -1.04 -17.43
C PRO A 78 -19.57 -1.35 -17.30
N ILE A 79 -19.03 -1.17 -16.09
CA ILE A 79 -17.67 -1.58 -15.74
C ILE A 79 -17.75 -3.02 -15.23
N THR A 80 -17.23 -3.97 -16.00
CA THR A 80 -17.12 -5.37 -15.58
C THR A 80 -15.85 -5.52 -14.74
N ASP A 81 -16.01 -5.81 -13.45
CA ASP A 81 -14.89 -6.13 -12.57
C ASP A 81 -14.54 -7.62 -12.73
N ASN A 82 -13.56 -7.90 -13.58
CA ASN A 82 -12.98 -9.23 -13.73
C ASN A 82 -11.74 -9.27 -12.84
N GLY A 83 -11.96 -9.57 -11.55
CA GLY A 83 -10.93 -9.60 -10.51
C GLY A 83 -9.64 -10.31 -10.92
#